data_AF-A0A7W9ALF7-F1
#
_entry.id   AF-A0A7W9ALF7-F1
#
_cell.length_a   1.000
_cell.length_b   1.000
_cell.length_c   1.000
_cell.angle_alpha   90.00
_cell.angle_beta   90.00
_cell.angle_gamma   90.00
#
_symmetry.space_group_name_H-M   'P 1'
#
loop_
_entity.id
_entity.type
_entity.pdbx_description
1 polymer ?
#
loop_
_entity_poly.entity_id
_entity_poly.type
_entity_poly.pdbx_seq_one_letter_code
_entity_poly.pdbx_strand_id
1 'polypeptide(L)'
;MADCGFGIIHWCNFDWQSFSTLFTGIAAVVGAVIVGLKQTGISSKQTDILDRQVELEEAKLRADLFERRLETYEATADFVIHISSMPESDPKAEARIQRFNSKMRESQFLFSDQNVYQTLLGFWDKGNAARLDRALSFAEHEEGRKHDPERTKRIMEYPTWSFQTADTLAELFRHDLSILRETKKE
;
A
#
# COMPACT_ATOMS: atom_id res chain seq x y z
N MET A 1 5.77 -63.76 66.75
CA MET A 1 5.92 -64.52 65.49
C MET A 1 5.38 -63.63 64.39
N ALA A 2 6.25 -63.31 63.43
CA ALA A 2 5.96 -62.41 62.33
C ALA A 2 5.37 -63.22 61.17
N ASP A 3 4.14 -62.89 60.77
CA ASP A 3 3.56 -63.38 59.51
C ASP A 3 3.53 -62.24 58.50
N CYS A 4 4.47 -62.33 57.56
CA CYS A 4 4.46 -61.62 56.29
C CYS A 4 3.38 -62.22 55.39
N GLY A 5 2.15 -61.70 55.47
CA GLY A 5 1.10 -62.01 54.51
C GLY A 5 1.26 -61.18 53.23
N PHE A 6 2.15 -61.59 52.33
CA PHE A 6 2.06 -61.15 50.93
C PHE A 6 0.71 -61.64 50.40
N GLY A 7 -0.18 -60.69 50.08
CA GLY A 7 -1.52 -60.96 49.57
C GLY A 7 -1.47 -61.91 48.38
N ILE A 8 -2.25 -62.98 48.48
CA ILE A 8 -2.44 -63.98 47.44
C ILE A 8 -3.05 -63.29 46.23
N ILE A 9 -2.26 -63.08 45.18
CA ILE A 9 -2.78 -62.72 43.86
C ILE A 9 -3.40 -63.99 43.29
N HIS A 10 -4.73 -64.03 43.17
CA HIS A 10 -5.46 -65.15 42.57
C HIS A 10 -5.27 -65.16 41.05
N TRP A 11 -4.17 -65.78 40.58
CA TRP A 11 -3.86 -65.94 39.15
C TRP A 11 -4.91 -66.76 38.37
N CYS A 12 -5.71 -67.60 39.04
CA CYS A 12 -6.74 -68.43 38.41
C CYS A 12 -8.08 -67.72 38.13
N ASN A 13 -8.24 -66.46 38.56
CA ASN A 13 -9.42 -65.64 38.26
C ASN A 13 -9.14 -64.61 37.15
N PHE A 14 -8.06 -64.81 36.39
CA PHE A 14 -7.69 -63.97 35.27
C PHE A 14 -8.60 -64.30 34.07
N ASP A 15 -9.83 -63.79 34.14
CA ASP A 15 -10.82 -63.94 33.09
C ASP A 15 -10.36 -63.22 31.82
N TRP A 16 -10.58 -63.88 30.69
CA TRP A 16 -10.27 -63.34 29.36
C TRP A 16 -10.96 -62.00 29.12
N GLN A 17 -12.13 -61.76 29.76
CA GLN A 17 -12.80 -60.45 29.72
C GLN A 17 -12.02 -59.34 30.42
N SER A 18 -11.26 -59.63 31.48
CA SER A 18 -10.43 -58.63 32.17
C SER A 18 -9.19 -58.27 31.35
N PHE A 19 -8.59 -59.26 30.67
CA PHE A 19 -7.49 -59.04 29.73
C PHE A 19 -7.94 -58.22 28.51
N SER A 20 -9.11 -58.52 27.94
CA SER A 20 -9.64 -57.79 26.79
C SER A 20 -10.00 -56.34 27.13
N THR A 21 -10.52 -56.08 28.33
CA THR A 21 -10.83 -54.72 28.80
C THR A 21 -9.57 -53.87 29.03
N LEU A 22 -8.50 -54.48 29.55
CA LEU A 22 -7.21 -53.80 29.68
C LEU A 22 -6.62 -53.48 28.29
N PHE A 23 -6.69 -54.44 27.37
CA PHE A 23 -6.13 -54.27 26.02
C PHE A 23 -6.92 -53.24 25.19
N THR A 24 -8.25 -53.19 25.31
CA THR A 24 -9.06 -52.15 24.68
C THR A 24 -8.80 -50.77 25.28
N GLY A 25 -8.60 -50.68 26.61
CA GLY A 25 -8.19 -49.45 27.27
C GLY A 25 -6.82 -48.93 26.78
N ILE A 26 -5.81 -49.81 26.69
CA ILE A 26 -4.48 -49.46 26.18
C ILE A 26 -4.55 -49.07 24.69
N ALA A 27 -5.27 -49.84 23.88
CA ALA A 27 -5.45 -49.53 22.45
C ALA A 27 -6.15 -48.17 22.24
N ALA A 28 -7.13 -47.83 23.08
CA ALA A 28 -7.80 -46.53 23.03
C ALA A 28 -6.85 -45.37 23.38
N VAL A 29 -6.01 -45.52 24.42
CA VAL A 29 -5.02 -44.50 24.79
C VAL A 29 -3.96 -44.34 23.70
N VAL A 30 -3.43 -45.44 23.15
CA VAL A 30 -2.47 -45.38 22.04
C VAL A 30 -3.08 -44.74 20.80
N GLY A 31 -4.33 -45.09 20.46
CA GLY A 31 -5.09 -44.45 19.39
C GLY A 31 -5.24 -42.94 19.60
N ALA A 32 -5.59 -42.51 20.82
CA ALA A 32 -5.73 -41.09 21.16
C ALA A 32 -4.39 -40.33 21.07
N VAL A 33 -3.28 -40.92 21.51
CA VAL A 33 -1.94 -40.31 21.41
C VAL A 33 -1.52 -40.15 19.95
N ILE A 34 -1.73 -41.17 19.10
CA ILE A 34 -1.41 -41.10 17.67
C ILE A 34 -2.25 -40.02 16.97
N VAL A 35 -3.55 -39.92 17.30
CA VAL A 35 -4.43 -38.88 16.77
C VAL A 35 -3.99 -37.48 17.25
N GLY A 36 -3.64 -37.32 18.53
CA GLY A 36 -3.14 -36.05 19.08
C GLY A 36 -1.81 -35.60 18.46
N LEU A 37 -0.88 -36.51 18.22
CA LEU A 37 0.40 -36.23 17.54
C LEU A 37 0.19 -35.84 16.07
N LYS A 38 -0.78 -36.45 15.38
CA LYS A 38 -1.16 -36.00 14.02
C LYS A 38 -1.84 -34.63 14.03
N GLN A 39 -2.67 -34.34 15.02
CA GLN A 39 -3.34 -33.03 15.15
C GLN A 39 -2.34 -31.90 15.45
N THR A 40 -1.33 -32.12 16.28
CA THR A 40 -0.28 -31.12 16.57
C THR A 40 0.57 -30.80 15.33
N GLY A 41 0.89 -31.80 14.50
CA GLY A 41 1.56 -31.58 13.21
C GLY A 41 0.69 -30.90 12.13
N ILE A 42 -0.64 -30.95 12.26
CA ILE A 42 -1.56 -30.15 11.42
C ILE A 42 -1.62 -28.71 11.93
N SER A 43 -1.67 -28.52 13.26
CA SER A 43 -1.67 -27.19 13.88
C SER A 43 -0.42 -26.40 13.53
N SER A 44 0.76 -27.03 13.52
CA SER A 44 2.01 -26.35 13.14
C SER A 44 2.01 -25.93 11.67
N LYS A 45 1.50 -26.78 10.77
CA LYS A 45 1.34 -26.45 9.34
C LYS A 45 0.31 -25.36 9.10
N GLN A 46 -0.75 -25.29 9.92
CA GLN A 46 -1.75 -24.23 9.86
C GLN A 46 -1.17 -22.89 10.32
N THR A 47 -0.31 -22.88 11.34
CA THR A 47 0.44 -21.67 11.74
C THR A 47 1.37 -21.20 10.62
N ASP A 48 2.17 -22.09 10.02
CA ASP A 48 3.05 -21.73 8.90
C ASP A 48 2.28 -21.18 7.68
N ILE A 49 1.08 -21.69 7.41
CA ILE A 49 0.21 -21.19 6.34
C ILE A 49 -0.35 -19.82 6.70
N LEU A 50 -0.79 -19.62 7.94
CA LEU A 50 -1.31 -18.35 8.42
C LEU A 50 -0.22 -17.26 8.36
N ASP A 51 1.00 -17.58 8.80
CA ASP A 51 2.14 -16.65 8.75
C ASP A 51 2.46 -16.26 7.31
N ARG A 52 2.47 -17.22 6.38
CA ARG A 52 2.63 -16.93 4.94
C ARG A 52 1.48 -16.12 4.36
N GLN A 53 0.25 -16.33 4.82
CA GLN A 53 -0.90 -15.52 4.39
C GLN A 53 -0.76 -14.08 4.87
N VAL A 54 -0.32 -13.86 6.11
CA VAL A 54 -0.04 -12.52 6.64
C VAL A 54 1.08 -11.84 5.84
N GLU A 55 2.18 -12.53 5.56
CA GLU A 55 3.27 -11.98 4.73
C GLU A 55 2.79 -11.60 3.32
N LEU A 56 1.93 -12.41 2.70
CA LEU A 56 1.35 -12.12 1.39
C LEU A 56 0.40 -10.92 1.44
N GLU A 57 -0.43 -10.82 2.48
CA GLU A 57 -1.32 -9.67 2.67
C GLU A 57 -0.51 -8.38 2.89
N GLU A 58 0.54 -8.42 3.71
CA GLU A 58 1.45 -7.29 3.90
C GLU A 58 2.13 -6.88 2.59
N ALA A 59 2.65 -7.84 1.82
CA ALA A 59 3.27 -7.57 0.54
C ALA A 59 2.29 -6.94 -0.45
N LYS A 60 1.04 -7.42 -0.47
CA LYS A 60 -0.02 -6.87 -1.31
C LYS A 60 -0.38 -5.44 -0.90
N LEU A 61 -0.50 -5.16 0.40
CA LEU A 61 -0.77 -3.81 0.90
C LEU A 61 0.36 -2.83 0.56
N ARG A 62 1.63 -3.29 0.63
CA ARG A 62 2.78 -2.47 0.21
C ARG A 62 2.75 -2.18 -1.28
N ALA A 63 2.42 -3.17 -2.11
CA ALA A 63 2.30 -2.99 -3.56
C ALA A 63 1.17 -2.01 -3.91
N ASP A 64 0.00 -2.16 -3.29
CA ASP A 64 -1.14 -1.24 -3.47
C ASP A 64 -0.80 0.20 -3.07
N LEU A 65 -0.14 0.38 -1.92
CA LEU A 65 0.31 1.69 -1.48
C LEU A 65 1.31 2.31 -2.47
N PHE A 66 2.26 1.50 -2.97
CA PHE A 66 3.22 1.95 -3.97
C PHE A 66 2.55 2.37 -5.28
N GLU A 67 1.61 1.56 -5.78
CA GLU A 67 0.84 1.86 -7.00
C GLU A 67 0.06 3.16 -6.85
N ARG A 68 -0.65 3.35 -5.73
CA ARG A 68 -1.39 4.60 -5.45
C ARG A 68 -0.48 5.82 -5.38
N ARG A 69 0.73 5.68 -4.83
CA ARG A 69 1.73 6.76 -4.81
C ARG A 69 2.25 7.07 -6.21
N LEU A 70 2.51 6.04 -7.00
CA LEU A 70 2.95 6.19 -8.39
C LEU A 70 1.88 6.89 -9.24
N GLU A 71 0.61 6.56 -9.07
CA GLU A 71 -0.50 7.24 -9.74
C GLU A 71 -0.55 8.74 -9.42
N THR A 72 -0.24 9.14 -8.18
CA THR A 72 -0.15 10.56 -7.81
C THR A 72 1.02 11.25 -8.49
N TYR A 73 2.17 10.59 -8.58
CA TYR A 73 3.32 11.09 -9.35
C TYR A 73 2.94 11.29 -10.82
N GLU A 74 2.35 10.29 -11.46
CA GLU A 74 1.94 10.36 -12.87
C GLU A 74 0.91 11.46 -13.12
N ALA A 75 -0.12 11.57 -12.27
CA ALA A 75 -1.13 12.62 -12.40
C ALA A 75 -0.52 14.02 -12.24
N THR A 76 0.47 14.16 -11.36
CA THR A 76 1.20 15.42 -11.17
C THR A 76 2.05 15.75 -12.39
N ALA A 77 2.83 14.79 -12.89
CA ALA A 77 3.66 14.97 -14.08
C ALA A 77 2.80 15.37 -15.29
N ASP A 78 1.70 14.65 -15.50
CA ASP A 78 0.76 14.89 -16.60
C ASP A 78 0.15 16.30 -16.52
N PHE A 79 -0.25 16.75 -15.32
CA PHE A 79 -0.75 18.10 -15.07
C PHE A 79 0.31 19.17 -15.31
N VAL A 80 1.50 19.02 -14.73
CA VAL A 80 2.59 20.00 -14.87
C VAL A 80 2.99 20.14 -16.33
N ILE A 81 3.18 19.03 -17.06
CA ILE A 81 3.53 19.04 -18.49
C ILE A 81 2.40 19.65 -19.33
N HIS A 82 1.13 19.44 -18.96
CA HIS A 82 0.02 20.08 -19.65
C HIS A 82 0.08 21.61 -19.57
N ILE A 83 0.61 22.18 -18.48
CA ILE A 83 0.73 23.64 -18.33
C ILE A 83 1.69 24.25 -19.37
N SER A 84 2.74 23.54 -19.78
CA SER A 84 3.68 24.07 -20.79
C SER A 84 3.07 24.11 -22.20
N SER A 85 2.25 23.13 -22.53
CA SER A 85 1.63 23.01 -23.86
C SER A 85 0.29 23.75 -23.96
N MET A 86 -0.54 23.66 -22.92
CA MET A 86 -1.94 24.12 -22.84
C MET A 86 -2.58 24.26 -24.23
N PRO A 87 -2.85 23.17 -24.95
CA PRO A 87 -3.49 23.27 -26.26
C PRO A 87 -4.86 23.92 -26.09
N GLU A 88 -5.22 24.88 -26.96
CA GLU A 88 -6.52 25.56 -26.90
C GLU A 88 -7.70 24.59 -27.03
N SER A 89 -7.48 23.45 -27.69
CA SER A 89 -8.50 22.46 -28.03
C SER A 89 -8.22 21.07 -27.44
N ASP A 90 -7.59 20.96 -26.26
CA ASP A 90 -7.40 19.66 -25.61
C ASP A 90 -8.72 19.16 -24.96
N PRO A 91 -9.38 18.12 -25.53
CA PRO A 91 -10.63 17.60 -24.98
C PRO A 91 -10.44 16.89 -23.62
N LYS A 92 -9.20 16.56 -23.23
CA LYS A 92 -8.88 15.88 -21.97
C LYS A 92 -8.37 16.83 -20.90
N ALA A 93 -8.26 18.14 -21.17
CA ALA A 93 -7.72 19.11 -20.23
C ALA A 93 -8.46 19.08 -18.89
N GLU A 94 -9.80 19.11 -18.93
CA GLU A 94 -10.62 19.12 -17.71
C GLU A 94 -10.49 17.81 -16.92
N ALA A 95 -10.52 16.66 -17.61
CA ALA A 95 -10.34 15.36 -16.96
C ALA A 95 -8.97 15.24 -16.28
N ARG A 96 -7.92 15.75 -16.92
CA ARG A 96 -6.54 15.78 -16.36
C ARG A 96 -6.46 16.61 -15.09
N ILE A 97 -7.12 17.77 -15.08
CA ILE A 97 -7.14 18.69 -13.94
C ILE A 97 -7.92 18.10 -12.78
N GLN A 98 -9.08 17.51 -13.05
CA GLN A 98 -9.86 16.81 -12.03
C GLN A 98 -9.07 15.63 -11.43
N ARG A 99 -8.38 14.85 -12.29
CA ARG A 99 -7.52 13.76 -11.85
C ARG A 99 -6.41 14.27 -10.93
N PHE A 100 -5.72 15.34 -11.31
CA PHE A 100 -4.68 15.94 -10.48
C PHE A 100 -5.22 16.47 -9.15
N ASN A 101 -6.36 17.18 -9.15
CA ASN A 101 -7.00 17.66 -7.92
C ASN A 101 -7.34 16.51 -6.95
N SER A 102 -7.90 15.40 -7.48
CA SER A 102 -8.18 14.21 -6.65
C SER A 102 -6.91 13.65 -6.04
N LYS A 103 -5.89 13.40 -6.86
CA LYS A 103 -4.62 12.80 -6.42
C LYS A 103 -3.82 13.69 -5.49
N MET A 104 -3.86 15.01 -5.69
CA MET A 104 -3.33 15.99 -4.76
C MET A 104 -4.00 15.85 -3.38
N ARG A 105 -5.34 15.78 -3.31
CA ARG A 105 -6.05 15.62 -2.03
C ARG A 105 -5.80 14.26 -1.37
N GLU A 106 -5.65 13.20 -2.16
CA GLU A 106 -5.28 11.87 -1.64
C GLU A 106 -3.84 11.86 -1.08
N SER A 107 -2.94 12.68 -1.63
CA SER A 107 -1.52 12.68 -1.25
C SER A 107 -1.29 12.95 0.24
N GLN A 108 -2.17 13.72 0.89
CA GLN A 108 -2.07 14.01 2.34
C GLN A 108 -2.13 12.75 3.22
N PHE A 109 -2.65 11.63 2.70
CA PHE A 109 -2.76 10.36 3.41
C PHE A 109 -1.83 9.28 2.84
N LEU A 110 -1.33 9.46 1.61
CA LEU A 110 -0.50 8.46 0.93
C LEU A 110 0.98 8.63 1.23
N PHE A 111 1.43 9.86 1.44
CA PHE A 111 2.85 10.19 1.61
C PHE A 111 3.19 10.46 3.06
N SER A 112 4.39 10.04 3.44
CA SER A 112 4.88 10.21 4.81
C SER A 112 5.33 11.66 5.04
N ASP A 113 5.81 12.32 3.98
CA ASP A 113 6.22 13.71 3.99
C ASP A 113 5.04 14.65 3.72
N GLN A 114 4.71 15.49 4.72
CA GLN A 114 3.64 16.50 4.63
C GLN A 114 3.94 17.56 3.57
N ASN A 115 5.21 17.77 3.22
CA ASN A 115 5.61 18.73 2.21
C ASN A 115 5.14 18.34 0.80
N VAL A 116 4.88 17.05 0.53
CA VAL A 116 4.35 16.60 -0.75
C VAL A 116 3.02 17.30 -1.04
N TYR A 117 2.06 17.22 -0.13
CA TYR A 117 0.76 17.85 -0.32
C TYR A 117 0.86 19.38 -0.52
N GLN A 118 1.65 20.06 0.31
CA GLN A 118 1.83 21.51 0.21
C GLN A 118 2.47 21.92 -1.12
N THR A 119 3.44 21.16 -1.59
CA THR A 119 4.10 21.38 -2.89
C THR A 119 3.11 21.17 -4.04
N LEU A 120 2.30 20.10 -4.00
CA LEU A 120 1.27 19.86 -5.00
C LEU A 120 0.17 20.94 -5.01
N LEU A 121 -0.18 21.47 -3.84
CA LEU A 121 -1.10 22.62 -3.74
C LEU A 121 -0.50 23.87 -4.40
N GLY A 122 0.80 24.12 -4.21
CA GLY A 122 1.50 25.19 -4.93
C GLY A 122 1.47 25.00 -6.45
N PHE A 123 1.60 23.76 -6.93
CA PHE A 123 1.46 23.45 -8.36
C PHE A 123 0.04 23.71 -8.86
N TRP A 124 -0.97 23.34 -8.07
CA TRP A 124 -2.38 23.60 -8.37
C TRP A 124 -2.66 25.09 -8.54
N ASP A 125 -2.25 25.90 -7.58
CA ASP A 125 -2.47 27.35 -7.60
C ASP A 125 -1.78 27.99 -8.80
N LYS A 126 -0.53 27.62 -9.07
CA LYS A 126 0.23 28.15 -10.20
C LYS A 126 -0.33 27.70 -11.55
N GLY A 127 -0.80 26.46 -11.66
CA GLY A 127 -1.45 25.96 -12.88
C GLY A 127 -2.81 26.62 -13.14
N ASN A 128 -3.58 26.92 -12.10
CA ASN A 128 -4.82 27.68 -12.25
C ASN A 128 -4.57 29.14 -12.63
N ALA A 129 -3.55 29.78 -12.06
CA ALA A 129 -3.11 31.10 -12.50
C ALA A 129 -2.72 31.09 -13.99
N ALA A 130 -2.00 30.06 -14.44
CA ALA A 130 -1.63 29.91 -15.85
C ALA A 130 -2.83 29.79 -16.79
N ARG A 131 -3.82 28.99 -16.40
CA ARG A 131 -5.08 28.83 -17.15
C ARG A 131 -5.87 30.14 -17.20
N LEU A 132 -6.00 30.82 -16.06
CA LEU A 132 -6.73 32.09 -15.98
C LEU A 132 -6.07 33.17 -16.84
N ASP A 133 -4.74 33.32 -16.74
CA ASP A 133 -4.00 34.31 -17.53
C ASP A 133 -4.18 34.04 -19.04
N ARG A 134 -4.11 32.78 -19.49
CA ARG A 134 -4.38 32.44 -20.88
C ARG A 134 -5.82 32.72 -21.30
N ALA A 135 -6.81 32.32 -20.49
CA ALA A 135 -8.21 32.56 -20.80
C ALA A 135 -8.53 34.06 -20.94
N LEU A 136 -7.98 34.89 -20.05
CA LEU A 136 -8.12 36.33 -20.14
C LEU A 136 -7.38 36.92 -21.36
N SER A 137 -6.19 36.41 -21.69
CA SER A 137 -5.45 36.82 -22.89
C SER A 137 -6.22 36.50 -24.17
N PHE A 138 -6.91 35.36 -24.21
CA PHE A 138 -7.73 34.96 -25.33
C PHE A 138 -8.97 35.86 -25.47
N ALA A 139 -9.68 36.11 -24.36
CA ALA A 139 -10.82 37.02 -24.35
C ALA A 139 -10.44 38.45 -24.79
N GLU A 140 -9.28 38.97 -24.35
CA GLU A 140 -8.79 40.27 -24.80
C GLU A 140 -8.50 40.31 -26.30
N HIS A 141 -7.98 39.21 -26.86
CA HIS A 141 -7.73 39.09 -28.29
C HIS A 141 -9.04 39.12 -29.09
N GLU A 142 -10.05 38.36 -28.66
CA GLU A 142 -11.37 38.34 -29.31
C GLU A 142 -12.09 39.70 -29.22
N GLU A 143 -11.95 40.41 -28.10
CA GLU A 143 -12.55 41.73 -27.89
C GLU A 143 -11.74 42.89 -28.50
N GLY A 144 -10.57 42.62 -29.10
CA GLY A 144 -9.66 43.64 -29.63
C GLY A 144 -9.11 44.60 -28.57
N ARG A 145 -9.07 44.17 -27.30
CA ARG A 145 -8.52 44.96 -26.19
C ARG A 145 -7.00 44.92 -26.19
N LYS A 146 -6.39 45.97 -25.63
CA LYS A 146 -4.95 46.03 -25.46
C LYS A 146 -4.51 45.00 -24.41
N HIS A 147 -3.54 44.17 -24.77
CA HIS A 147 -2.98 43.18 -23.85
C HIS A 147 -2.30 43.81 -22.64
N ASP A 148 -2.52 43.17 -21.48
CA ASP A 148 -1.77 43.44 -20.25
C ASP A 148 -0.33 42.89 -20.38
N PRO A 149 0.70 43.76 -20.44
CA PRO A 149 2.08 43.33 -20.66
C PRO A 149 2.62 42.44 -19.52
N GLU A 150 2.18 42.64 -18.28
CA GLU A 150 2.60 41.82 -17.15
C GLU A 150 2.01 40.42 -17.25
N ARG A 151 0.78 40.29 -17.74
CA ARG A 151 0.16 39.00 -18.01
C ARG A 151 0.87 38.26 -19.14
N THR A 152 1.16 38.94 -20.23
CA THR A 152 1.92 38.33 -21.34
C THR A 152 3.26 37.80 -20.85
N LYS A 153 3.97 38.55 -20.00
CA LYS A 153 5.22 38.09 -19.39
C LYS A 153 5.02 36.82 -18.56
N ARG A 154 4.02 36.77 -17.67
CA ARG A 154 3.70 35.56 -16.88
C ARG A 154 3.38 34.36 -17.76
N ILE A 155 2.61 34.56 -18.84
CA ILE A 155 2.27 33.49 -19.80
C ILE A 155 3.53 32.85 -20.39
N MET A 156 4.56 33.65 -20.67
CA MET A 156 5.84 33.16 -21.19
C MET A 156 6.69 32.43 -20.14
N GLU A 157 6.47 32.70 -18.85
CA GLU A 157 7.20 32.06 -17.74
C GLU A 157 6.63 30.69 -17.36
N TYR A 158 5.32 30.44 -17.60
CA TYR A 158 4.69 29.17 -17.22
C TYR A 158 5.32 27.93 -17.87
N PRO A 159 5.68 27.91 -19.17
CA PRO A 159 6.37 26.75 -19.75
C PRO A 159 7.71 26.47 -19.09
N THR A 160 8.52 27.50 -18.82
CA THR A 160 9.81 27.34 -18.13
C THR A 160 9.63 26.76 -16.74
N TRP A 161 8.68 27.30 -15.96
CA TRP A 161 8.37 26.75 -14.64
C TRP A 161 7.88 25.30 -14.72
N SER A 162 7.03 24.98 -15.68
CA SER A 162 6.49 23.63 -15.89
C SER A 162 7.63 22.62 -16.15
N PHE A 163 8.54 22.90 -17.08
CA PHE A 163 9.66 22.00 -17.37
C PHE A 163 10.61 21.84 -16.18
N GLN A 164 10.97 22.94 -15.50
CA GLN A 164 11.81 22.87 -14.29
C GLN A 164 11.14 22.07 -13.16
N THR A 165 9.82 22.20 -13.02
CA THR A 165 9.04 21.44 -12.04
C THR A 165 9.00 19.96 -12.41
N ALA A 166 8.84 19.62 -13.69
CA ALA A 166 8.85 18.24 -14.17
C ALA A 166 10.21 17.57 -13.93
N ASP A 167 11.32 18.28 -14.18
CA ASP A 167 12.68 17.77 -13.96
C ASP A 167 12.98 17.46 -12.48
N THR A 168 12.41 18.25 -11.58
CA THR A 168 12.61 18.09 -10.12
C THR A 168 11.54 17.22 -9.45
N LEU A 169 10.52 16.79 -10.20
CA LEU A 169 9.37 16.09 -9.66
C LEU A 169 9.75 14.76 -9.00
N ALA A 170 10.65 14.00 -9.62
CA ALA A 170 11.09 12.72 -9.08
C ALA A 170 11.75 12.85 -7.70
N GLU A 171 12.39 13.98 -7.40
CA GLU A 171 12.99 14.24 -6.08
C GLU A 171 11.92 14.37 -5.00
N LEU A 172 10.82 15.07 -5.30
CA LEU A 172 9.70 15.26 -4.38
C LEU A 172 9.11 13.93 -3.90
N PHE A 173 9.06 12.93 -4.79
CA PHE A 173 8.47 11.62 -4.49
C PHE A 173 9.49 10.54 -4.13
N ARG A 174 10.80 10.83 -4.23
CA ARG A 174 11.86 9.82 -4.13
C ARG A 174 11.78 9.02 -2.84
N HIS A 175 11.57 9.68 -1.71
CA HIS A 175 11.56 9.04 -0.41
C HIS A 175 10.53 7.88 -0.36
N ASP A 176 9.29 8.17 -0.78
CA ASP A 176 8.17 7.23 -0.67
C ASP A 176 8.01 6.28 -1.87
N LEU A 177 8.70 6.56 -3.00
CA LEU A 177 8.77 5.69 -4.19
C LEU A 177 10.08 4.90 -4.31
N SER A 178 11.04 5.09 -3.40
CA SER A 178 12.25 4.28 -3.37
C SER A 178 11.96 2.89 -2.80
N ILE A 179 12.26 1.85 -3.59
CA ILE A 179 12.20 0.45 -3.12
C ILE A 179 13.44 0.11 -2.27
N LEU A 180 14.53 0.85 -2.49
CA LEU A 180 15.77 0.73 -1.73
C LEU A 180 15.58 1.43 -0.39
N ARG A 181 15.19 0.69 0.65
CA ARG A 181 15.40 1.16 2.02
C ARG A 181 16.87 1.48 2.17
N GLU A 182 17.21 2.73 2.47
CA GLU A 182 18.50 3.03 3.07
C GLU A 182 18.55 2.23 4.38
N THR A 183 19.27 1.11 4.36
CA THR A 183 19.67 0.46 5.59
C THR A 183 20.53 1.46 6.33
N LYS A 184 19.93 2.14 7.31
CA LYS A 184 20.69 2.89 8.32
C LYS A 184 21.77 1.93 8.83
N LYS A 185 23.02 2.21 8.47
CA LYS A 185 24.16 1.68 9.20
C LYS A 185 24.08 2.33 10.57
N GLU A 186 23.59 1.57 11.54
CA GLU A 186 23.78 1.88 12.97
C GLU A 186 25.27 1.92 13.33
#